data_AF-A0A7W1TT07-F1
#
_entry.id   AF-A0A7W1TT07-F1
#
_cell.length_a   1.000
_cell.length_b   1.000
_cell.length_c   1.000
_cell.angle_alpha   90.00
_cell.angle_beta   90.00
_cell.angle_gamma   90.00
#
_symmetry.space_group_name_H-M   'P 1'
#
loop_
_entity.id
_entity.type
_entity.pdbx_description
1 polymer ?
#
loop_
_entity_poly.entity_id
_entity_poly.type
_entity_poly.pdbx_seq_one_letter_code
_entity_poly.pdbx_strand_id
1 'polypeptide(L)'
;MKDLAFELSVPADPAFRPIAAEAAGKYGESLGLPESEAGALTASAREVVDAAAAAGPGGTISIGVSREGDSLELTVTGGGRSATLSRRLAGAKS
;
A
#
# COMPACT_ATOMS: atom_id res chain seq x y z
N MET A 1 17.12 -2.80 8.42
CA MET A 1 16.53 -1.52 8.85
C MET A 1 15.38 -1.27 7.88
N LYS A 2 14.18 -1.05 8.40
CA LYS A 2 12.99 -0.86 7.57
C LYS A 2 12.90 0.61 7.21
N ASP A 3 13.12 0.93 5.95
CA ASP A 3 13.04 2.32 5.47
C ASP A 3 11.60 2.59 5.06
N LEU A 4 10.91 3.42 5.85
CA LEU A 4 9.60 3.92 5.48
C LEU A 4 9.79 4.83 4.26
N ALA A 5 9.37 4.34 3.10
CA ALA A 5 9.50 5.09 1.86
C ALA A 5 8.37 6.11 1.72
N PHE A 6 7.20 5.81 2.28
CA PHE A 6 6.02 6.65 2.16
C PHE A 6 4.95 6.30 3.19
N GLU A 7 4.22 7.32 3.64
CA GLU A 7 2.96 7.16 4.37
C GLU A 7 1.94 8.20 3.87
N LEU A 8 0.71 7.75 3.63
CA LEU A 8 -0.42 8.60 3.24
C LEU A 8 -1.65 8.24 4.05
N SER A 9 -2.27 9.26 4.63
CA SER A 9 -3.54 9.14 5.32
C SER A 9 -4.63 9.86 4.53
N VAL A 10 -5.74 9.16 4.28
CA VAL A 10 -6.92 9.69 3.61
C VAL A 10 -8.20 9.39 4.39
N PRO A 11 -9.27 10.18 4.23
CA PRO A 11 -10.58 9.81 4.76
C PRO A 11 -11.04 8.46 4.18
N ALA A 12 -11.76 7.66 4.97
CA ALA A 12 -12.37 6.40 4.53
C ALA A 12 -13.54 6.58 3.53
N ASP A 13 -13.79 7.83 3.12
CA ASP A 13 -14.80 8.18 2.12
C ASP A 13 -14.42 7.56 0.75
N PRO A 14 -15.39 6.97 0.02
CA PRO A 14 -15.17 6.37 -1.29
C PRO A 14 -14.40 7.23 -2.29
N ALA A 15 -14.51 8.56 -2.21
CA ALA A 15 -13.81 9.48 -3.10
C ALA A 15 -12.27 9.42 -2.96
N PHE A 16 -11.75 9.05 -1.78
CA PHE A 16 -10.31 9.03 -1.53
C PHE A 16 -9.70 7.62 -1.46
N ARG A 17 -10.51 6.56 -1.50
CA ARG A 17 -9.99 5.18 -1.52
C ARG A 17 -9.11 4.87 -2.74
N PRO A 18 -9.46 5.31 -3.97
CA PRO A 18 -8.63 5.06 -5.14
C PRO A 18 -7.22 5.65 -5.01
N ILE A 19 -7.10 6.89 -4.51
CA ILE A 19 -5.79 7.55 -4.39
C ILE A 19 -4.87 6.85 -3.39
N ALA A 20 -5.41 6.29 -2.30
CA ALA A 20 -4.61 5.50 -1.35
C ALA A 20 -4.02 4.25 -2.01
N ALA A 21 -4.82 3.51 -2.79
CA ALA A 21 -4.37 2.31 -3.49
C ALA A 21 -3.38 2.63 -4.62
N GLU A 22 -3.65 3.68 -5.41
CA GLU A 22 -2.77 4.10 -6.51
C GLU A 22 -1.41 4.59 -6.01
N ALA A 23 -1.40 5.31 -4.87
CA ALA A 23 -0.16 5.72 -4.24
C ALA A 23 0.73 4.51 -3.91
N ALA A 24 0.17 3.44 -3.35
CA ALA A 24 0.95 2.24 -3.05
C ALA A 24 1.63 1.64 -4.29
N GLY A 25 0.90 1.54 -5.42
CA GLY A 25 1.48 1.08 -6.67
C GLY A 25 2.56 2.00 -7.21
N LYS A 26 2.31 3.31 -7.26
CA LYS A 26 3.26 4.30 -7.76
C LYS A 26 4.54 4.38 -6.92
N TYR A 27 4.42 4.28 -5.60
CA TYR A 27 5.59 4.18 -4.73
C TYR A 27 6.32 2.86 -4.93
N GLY A 28 5.59 1.76 -5.11
CA GLY A 28 6.17 0.48 -5.51
C GLY A 28 7.02 0.58 -6.78
N GLU A 29 6.46 1.18 -7.83
CA GLU A 29 7.13 1.45 -9.10
C GLU A 29 8.40 2.29 -8.91
N SER A 30 8.31 3.38 -8.12
CA SER A 30 9.45 4.25 -7.80
C SER A 30 10.59 3.53 -7.04
N LEU A 31 10.25 2.46 -6.31
CA LEU A 31 11.19 1.64 -5.54
C LEU A 31 11.75 0.46 -6.35
N GLY A 32 11.34 0.30 -7.62
CA GLY A 32 11.85 -0.71 -8.53
C GLY A 32 10.93 -1.91 -8.76
N LEU A 33 9.66 -1.87 -8.35
CA LEU A 33 8.68 -2.86 -8.82
C LEU A 33 8.43 -2.67 -10.32
N PRO A 34 8.42 -3.75 -11.12
CA PRO A 34 7.94 -3.70 -12.50
C PRO A 34 6.51 -3.14 -12.57
N GLU A 35 6.17 -2.44 -13.66
CA GLU A 35 4.84 -1.82 -13.84
C GLU A 35 3.68 -2.82 -13.65
N SER A 36 3.83 -4.05 -14.15
CA SER A 36 2.83 -5.12 -13.96
C SER A 36 2.63 -5.50 -12.49
N GLU A 37 3.71 -5.54 -11.71
CA GLU A 37 3.68 -5.85 -10.28
C GLU A 37 3.17 -4.66 -9.47
N ALA A 38 3.49 -3.43 -9.88
CA ALA A 38 2.93 -2.21 -9.30
C ALA A 38 1.41 -2.11 -9.54
N GLY A 39 0.94 -2.52 -10.72
CA GLY A 39 -0.48 -2.67 -11.02
C GLY A 39 -1.17 -3.72 -10.15
N ALA A 40 -0.54 -4.88 -9.98
CA ALA A 40 -1.03 -5.93 -9.07
C ALA A 40 -1.05 -5.46 -7.60
N LEU A 41 -0.03 -4.72 -7.17
CA LEU A 41 0.03 -4.11 -5.84
C LEU A 41 -1.11 -3.10 -5.65
N THR A 42 -1.39 -2.26 -6.64
CA THR A 42 -2.52 -1.31 -6.62
C THR A 42 -3.86 -2.03 -6.44
N ALA A 43 -4.08 -3.11 -7.20
CA ALA A 43 -5.30 -3.90 -7.10
C ALA A 43 -5.44 -4.55 -5.70
N SER A 44 -4.38 -5.18 -5.19
CA SER A 44 -4.38 -5.75 -3.83
C SER A 44 -4.58 -4.68 -2.75
N ALA A 45 -3.94 -3.52 -2.90
CA ALA A 45 -4.09 -2.40 -1.98
C ALA A 45 -5.54 -1.91 -1.95
N ARG A 46 -6.21 -1.85 -3.10
CA ARG A 46 -7.60 -1.43 -3.20
C ARG A 46 -8.55 -2.32 -2.41
N GLU A 47 -8.40 -3.64 -2.53
CA GLU A 47 -9.20 -4.60 -1.75
C GLU A 47 -9.03 -4.40 -0.24
N VAL A 48 -7.79 -4.19 0.20
CA VAL A 48 -7.48 -3.98 1.62
C VAL A 48 -7.99 -2.62 2.13
N VAL A 49 -7.84 -1.56 1.33
CA VAL A 49 -8.36 -0.21 1.62
C VAL A 49 -9.88 -0.26 1.74
N ASP A 50 -10.58 -0.93 0.82
CA ASP A 50 -12.04 -1.06 0.87
C ASP A 50 -12.49 -1.84 2.13
N ALA A 51 -11.78 -2.90 2.49
CA ALA A 51 -12.04 -3.65 3.72
C ALA A 51 -11.79 -2.81 4.99
N ALA A 52 -10.73 -2.00 5.01
CA ALA A 52 -10.42 -1.09 6.11
C ALA A 52 -11.46 0.03 6.22
N ALA A 53 -11.91 0.58 5.09
CA ALA A 53 -12.95 1.59 5.01
C ALA A 53 -14.29 1.07 5.54
N ALA A 54 -14.65 -0.16 5.16
CA ALA A 54 -15.89 -0.80 5.59
C ALA A 54 -15.90 -1.09 7.11
N ALA A 55 -14.73 -1.37 7.69
CA ALA A 55 -14.59 -1.59 9.13
C ALA A 55 -14.67 -0.29 9.96
N GLY A 56 -14.38 0.87 9.35
CA GLY A 56 -14.37 2.18 10.02
C GLY A 56 -14.97 3.28 9.15
N PRO A 57 -16.28 3.25 8.86
CA PRO A 57 -16.93 4.27 8.05
C PRO A 57 -16.77 5.65 8.71
N GLY A 58 -16.34 6.65 7.93
CA GLY A 58 -16.05 8.00 8.41
C GLY A 58 -14.71 8.15 9.15
N GLY A 59 -13.93 7.08 9.26
CA GLY A 59 -12.58 7.11 9.83
C GLY A 59 -11.51 7.57 8.85
N THR A 60 -10.25 7.35 9.23
CA THR A 60 -9.07 7.55 8.38
C THR A 60 -8.48 6.20 7.98
N ILE A 61 -7.98 6.13 6.74
CA ILE A 61 -7.20 5.02 6.23
C ILE A 61 -5.78 5.51 6.04
N SER A 62 -4.81 4.82 6.61
CA SER A 62 -3.39 5.11 6.43
C SER A 62 -2.73 3.99 5.65
N ILE A 63 -2.00 4.35 4.60
CA ILE A 63 -1.17 3.44 3.81
C ILE A 63 0.28 3.79 4.07
N GLY A 64 1.09 2.80 4.40
CA GLY A 64 2.53 2.91 4.54
C GLY A 64 3.22 1.97 3.57
N VAL A 65 4.13 2.48 2.75
CA VAL A 65 5.02 1.66 1.91
C VAL A 65 6.42 1.74 2.49
N SER A 66 7.04 0.58 2.64
CA SER A 66 8.34 0.45 3.28
C SER A 66 9.17 -0.58 2.55
N ARG A 67 10.49 -0.40 2.59
CA ARG A 67 11.45 -1.30 1.95
C ARG A 67 12.35 -1.92 3.01
N GLU A 68 12.57 -3.22 2.86
CA GLU A 68 13.54 -3.98 3.63
C GLU A 68 14.35 -4.86 2.68
N GLY A 69 15.56 -4.41 2.34
CA GLY A 69 16.40 -5.07 1.33
C GLY A 69 15.68 -5.14 -0.03
N ASP A 70 15.39 -6.36 -0.48
CA ASP A 70 14.68 -6.64 -1.73
C ASP A 70 13.18 -6.93 -1.51
N SER A 71 12.67 -6.65 -0.31
CA SER A 71 11.26 -6.76 0.02
C SER A 71 10.63 -5.38 0.13
N LEU A 72 9.41 -5.28 -0.37
CA LEU A 72 8.55 -4.11 -0.22
C LEU A 72 7.33 -4.53 0.58
N GLU A 73 7.06 -3.79 1.65
CA GLU A 73 5.92 -4.00 2.52
C GLU A 73 4.97 -2.80 2.43
N LEU A 74 3.72 -3.10 2.12
CA LEU A 74 2.60 -2.19 2.19
C LEU A 74 1.79 -2.51 3.45
N THR A 75 1.66 -1.56 4.35
CA THR A 75 0.78 -1.64 5.51
C THR A 75 -0.42 -0.73 5.30
N VAL A 76 -1.62 -1.24 5.50
CA VAL A 76 -2.88 -0.49 5.45
C VAL A 76 -3.53 -0.56 6.82
N THR A 77 -3.82 0.59 7.42
CA THR A 77 -4.54 0.69 8.69
C THR A 77 -5.83 1.48 8.52
N GLY A 78 -6.88 1.08 9.22
CA GLY A 78 -8.18 1.75 9.17
C GLY A 78 -9.26 0.95 9.90
N GLY A 79 -10.22 1.64 10.51
CA GLY A 79 -11.32 0.99 11.24
C GLY A 79 -10.88 0.06 12.37
N GLY A 80 -9.76 0.36 13.03
CA GLY A 80 -9.16 -0.49 14.07
C GLY A 80 -8.50 -1.76 13.56
N ARG A 81 -8.35 -1.90 12.23
CA ARG A 81 -7.68 -3.04 11.59
C ARG A 81 -6.35 -2.60 10.99
N SER A 82 -5.43 -3.56 10.85
CA SER A 82 -4.18 -3.43 10.13
C SER A 82 -3.98 -4.65 9.24
N ALA A 83 -3.50 -4.44 8.03
CA ALA A 83 -3.16 -5.49 7.09
C ALA A 83 -1.83 -5.16 6.41
N THR A 84 -1.02 -6.18 6.17
CA THR A 84 0.29 -6.05 5.52
C THR A 84 0.34 -6.92 4.27
N LEU A 85 0.79 -6.32 3.17
CA LEU A 85 1.05 -6.96 1.90
C LEU A 85 2.56 -6.88 1.63
N SER A 86 3.20 -8.01 1.36
CA SER A 86 4.62 -8.04 1.01
C SER A 86 4.82 -8.42 -0.45
N ARG A 87 5.79 -7.80 -1.12
CA ARG A 87 6.20 -8.06 -2.51
C ARG A 87 7.71 -8.10 -2.59
N ARG A 88 8.27 -8.97 -3.44
CA ARG A 88 9.70 -8.96 -3.74
C ARG A 88 9.97 -8.04 -4.92
N LEU A 89 11.02 -7.23 -4.79
CA LEU A 89 11.57 -6.45 -5.88
C LEU A 89 12.33 -7.42 -6.79
N ALA A 90 11.96 -7.47 -8.07
CA ALA A 90 12.65 -8.28 -9.07
C ALA A 90 14.00 -7.60 -9.41
N GLY A 91 14.99 -7.77 -8.54
CA GLY A 91 16.22 -6.98 -8.64
C GLY A 91 17.28 -7.23 -7.57
N ALA A 92 17.45 -8.45 -7.08
CA ALA A 92 18.78 -8.92 -6.67
C ALA A 92 19.17 -10.07 -7.60
N LYS A 93 19.58 -9.70 -8.83
CA LYS A 93 20.34 -10.62 -9.66
C LYS A 93 21.71 -10.79 -9.01
N SER A 94 21.99 -11.96 -8.45
CA SER A 94 23.35 -12.50 -8.38
C SER A 94 23.89 -12.76 -9.78
#